data_AF-A0A259TXH5-F1
#
_entry.id   AF-A0A259TXH5-F1
#
_cell.length_a   1.000
_cell.length_b   1.000
_cell.length_c   1.000
_cell.angle_alpha   90.00
_cell.angle_beta   90.00
_cell.angle_gamma   90.00
#
_symmetry.space_group_name_H-M   'P 1'
#
loop_
_entity.id
_entity.type
_entity.pdbx_description
1 polymer ?
#
loop_
_entity_poly.entity_id
_entity_poly.type
_entity_poly.pdbx_seq_one_letter_code
_entity_poly.pdbx_strand_id
1 'polypeptide(L)'
;MIEIQTLLVATDRSDIATKALTLGENLASRHGGTLHEFHVELVPPAGRFQRSPDVVREMTDENRIAITRQAVSAGEAIVAYAAEISADLIVMGTHGRGGWDRMVLGSTAEYVLRRAPCPVLTVGPQADSFARGPVIAAVAFGDDEANVIETAAGFAHALGTRLVAFHAVEPVILPAPYAMEIGDLGLDRLVGDAREAMAERMRERVTLPIASEALVRAGSPEHDVLVLADEIGASLIVQGTHGRSGLGRTFFGSVAEAIVRRSPVSVLTLPLGARPLAITDRDALTRSAPLARESWGTTLESLSERAEAAPWAVTVGVVGQDARGTLLNGVRLHGLAYDPNDDAIDVLADGMDHRIVRPLAVRLSGGGGEEPFTLEVIRRDGARERIEAEPLAIPA
;
A
#
# COMPACT_ATOMS: atom_id res chain seq x y z
N MET A 1 -7.36 -5.25 -5.98
CA MET A 1 -6.41 -5.47 -7.11
C MET A 1 -5.09 -4.77 -6.77
N ILE A 2 -3.92 -5.24 -7.23
CA ILE A 2 -2.66 -4.51 -7.04
C ILE A 2 -2.49 -3.49 -8.18
N GLU A 3 -2.09 -2.26 -7.86
CA GLU A 3 -1.74 -1.22 -8.83
C GLU A 3 -0.23 -0.98 -8.81
N ILE A 4 0.44 -1.34 -9.91
CA ILE A 4 1.85 -1.04 -10.15
C ILE A 4 1.94 -0.57 -11.60
N GLN A 5 1.99 0.74 -11.80
CA GLN A 5 2.14 1.34 -13.13
C GLN A 5 3.61 1.47 -13.50
N THR A 6 4.45 1.90 -12.56
CA THR A 6 5.89 2.08 -12.77
C THR A 6 6.69 1.25 -11.77
N LEU A 7 7.40 0.24 -12.27
CA LEU A 7 8.24 -0.64 -11.47
C LEU A 7 9.71 -0.41 -11.78
N LEU A 8 10.54 -0.24 -10.76
CA LEU A 8 12.00 -0.13 -10.88
C LEU A 8 12.66 -1.43 -10.42
N VAL A 9 13.35 -2.13 -11.31
CA VAL A 9 14.26 -3.22 -10.91
C VAL A 9 15.68 -2.69 -10.82
N ALA A 10 16.25 -2.66 -9.62
CA ALA A 10 17.67 -2.34 -9.46
C ALA A 10 18.52 -3.61 -9.65
N THR A 11 19.48 -3.54 -10.59
CA THR A 11 20.31 -4.70 -10.94
C THR A 11 21.79 -4.38 -10.92
N ASP A 12 22.57 -5.25 -10.28
CA ASP A 12 24.03 -5.32 -10.44
C ASP A 12 24.42 -6.48 -11.38
N ARG A 13 23.44 -7.13 -12.01
CA ARG A 13 23.56 -8.34 -12.86
C ARG A 13 24.20 -9.54 -12.13
N SER A 14 24.05 -9.62 -10.81
CA SER A 14 24.28 -10.85 -10.04
C SER A 14 23.12 -11.83 -10.22
N ASP A 15 23.30 -13.10 -9.84
CA ASP A 15 22.26 -14.12 -9.90
C ASP A 15 21.01 -13.74 -9.08
N ILE A 16 21.20 -13.09 -7.92
CA ILE A 16 20.10 -12.61 -7.08
C ILE A 16 19.38 -11.45 -7.77
N ALA A 17 20.11 -10.54 -8.41
CA ALA A 17 19.50 -9.47 -9.21
C ALA A 17 18.72 -10.01 -10.40
N THR A 18 19.17 -11.11 -11.02
CA THR A 18 18.41 -11.81 -12.08
C THR A 18 17.09 -12.36 -11.54
N LYS A 19 17.08 -12.99 -10.34
CA LYS A 19 15.83 -13.40 -9.68
C LYS A 19 14.88 -12.21 -9.44
N ALA A 20 15.43 -11.09 -8.98
CA ALA A 20 14.67 -9.86 -8.77
C ALA A 20 14.08 -9.30 -10.07
N LEU A 21 14.85 -9.32 -11.16
CA LEU A 21 14.39 -8.94 -12.49
C LEU A 21 13.25 -9.83 -12.98
N THR A 22 13.39 -11.15 -12.87
CA THR A 22 12.33 -12.08 -13.27
C THR A 22 11.05 -11.87 -12.45
N LEU A 23 11.16 -11.58 -11.15
CA LEU A 23 10.00 -11.24 -10.32
C LEU A 23 9.35 -9.93 -10.78
N GLY A 24 10.17 -8.90 -11.06
CA GLY A 24 9.71 -7.61 -11.58
C GLY A 24 8.99 -7.74 -12.93
N GLU A 25 9.54 -8.51 -13.86
CA GLU A 25 8.93 -8.77 -15.18
C GLU A 25 7.56 -9.45 -15.04
N ASN A 26 7.45 -10.43 -14.13
CA ASN A 26 6.18 -11.08 -13.85
C ASN A 26 5.14 -10.13 -13.26
N LEU A 27 5.54 -9.24 -12.34
CA LEU A 27 4.65 -8.23 -11.77
C LEU A 27 4.20 -7.22 -12.83
N ALA A 28 5.14 -6.66 -13.61
CA ALA A 28 4.84 -5.73 -14.68
C ALA A 28 3.88 -6.34 -15.71
N SER A 29 4.15 -7.56 -16.17
CA SER A 29 3.32 -8.28 -17.15
C SER A 29 1.91 -8.58 -16.64
N ARG A 30 1.77 -8.94 -15.35
CA ARG A 30 0.46 -9.26 -14.74
C ARG A 30 -0.40 -8.03 -14.48
N HIS A 31 0.23 -6.89 -14.21
CA HIS A 31 -0.46 -5.67 -13.79
C HIS A 31 -0.46 -4.57 -14.87
N GLY A 32 0.10 -4.83 -16.05
CA GLY A 32 0.15 -3.89 -17.17
C GLY A 32 1.08 -2.70 -16.94
N GLY A 33 2.03 -2.81 -16.02
CA GLY A 33 2.97 -1.74 -15.67
C GLY A 33 4.20 -1.70 -16.58
N THR A 34 4.89 -0.57 -16.58
CA THR A 34 6.20 -0.38 -17.23
C THR A 34 7.32 -0.77 -16.27
N LEU A 35 8.24 -1.60 -16.74
CA LEU A 35 9.45 -2.01 -16.01
C LEU A 35 10.64 -1.15 -16.42
N HIS A 36 11.26 -0.49 -15.44
CA HIS A 36 12.54 0.17 -15.58
C HIS A 36 13.62 -0.74 -15.01
N GLU A 37 14.45 -1.35 -15.86
CA GLU A 37 15.63 -2.06 -15.42
C GLU A 37 16.77 -1.06 -15.26
N PHE A 38 17.27 -0.89 -14.03
CA PHE A 38 18.22 0.15 -13.69
C PHE A 38 19.53 -0.43 -13.17
N HIS A 39 20.59 -0.18 -13.92
CA HIS A 39 21.96 -0.57 -13.59
C HIS A 39 22.79 0.67 -13.23
N VAL A 40 23.55 0.57 -12.14
CA VAL A 40 24.51 1.60 -11.74
C VAL A 40 25.93 1.13 -11.99
N GLU A 41 26.65 1.87 -12.81
CA GLU A 41 28.09 1.72 -12.98
C GLU A 41 28.81 2.58 -11.93
N LEU A 42 29.49 1.94 -10.98
CA LEU A 42 30.17 2.66 -9.91
C LEU A 42 31.43 3.35 -10.44
N VAL A 43 31.49 4.67 -10.29
CA VAL A 43 32.66 5.48 -10.62
C VAL A 43 33.34 6.00 -9.35
N PRO A 44 34.68 6.07 -9.30
CA PRO A 44 35.38 6.68 -8.19
C PRO A 44 34.95 8.15 -8.00
N PRO A 45 34.90 8.68 -6.77
CA PRO A 45 34.70 10.11 -6.55
C PRO A 45 35.87 10.89 -7.15
N ALA A 46 35.71 11.41 -8.37
CA ALA A 46 36.79 12.05 -9.11
C ALA A 46 36.98 13.51 -8.68
N GLY A 47 38.24 13.88 -8.40
CA GLY A 47 38.66 15.28 -8.39
C GLY A 47 38.53 15.85 -9.80
N ARG A 48 37.79 16.96 -9.93
CA ARG A 48 37.62 17.84 -11.11
C ARG A 48 37.91 17.15 -12.46
N PHE A 49 36.92 16.47 -13.06
CA PHE A 49 36.59 16.46 -14.50
C PHE A 49 35.59 15.32 -14.76
N GLN A 50 34.30 15.65 -14.86
CA GLN A 50 33.33 14.89 -15.66
C GLN A 50 32.12 15.81 -15.91
N ARG A 51 31.77 16.03 -17.18
CA ARG A 51 30.63 16.86 -17.61
C ARG A 51 29.72 16.04 -18.55
N SER A 52 28.44 15.99 -18.14
CA SER A 52 27.20 15.53 -18.82
C SER A 52 26.91 14.03 -18.93
N PRO A 53 25.61 13.64 -18.93
CA PRO A 53 25.13 12.45 -18.22
C PRO A 53 25.10 11.19 -19.09
N ASP A 54 25.79 10.16 -18.63
CA ASP A 54 25.82 8.81 -19.24
C ASP A 54 24.54 8.03 -18.93
N VAL A 55 23.40 8.48 -19.45
CA VAL A 55 22.16 7.68 -19.41
C VAL A 55 22.07 6.91 -20.73
N VAL A 56 22.52 5.66 -20.75
CA VAL A 56 22.20 4.76 -21.86
C VAL A 56 20.78 4.25 -21.62
N ARG A 57 19.83 4.69 -22.46
CA ARG A 57 18.47 4.15 -22.51
C ARG A 57 18.35 3.20 -23.69
N GLU A 58 18.03 1.95 -23.41
CA GLU A 58 17.74 0.95 -24.42
C GLU A 58 16.32 0.46 -24.17
N MET A 59 15.43 0.67 -25.16
CA MET A 59 14.12 0.06 -25.13
C MET A 59 14.30 -1.40 -25.53
N THR A 60 14.02 -2.32 -24.63
CA THR A 60 14.21 -3.75 -24.92
C THR A 60 12.95 -4.38 -25.50
N ASP A 61 11.76 -3.97 -25.02
CA ASP A 61 10.41 -4.37 -25.49
C ASP A 61 9.36 -3.29 -25.12
N GLU A 62 8.09 -3.42 -25.55
CA GLU A 62 7.03 -2.40 -25.38
C GLU A 62 6.81 -1.91 -23.92
N ASN A 63 7.06 -2.76 -22.92
CA ASN A 63 6.87 -2.43 -21.50
C ASN A 63 8.17 -2.48 -20.66
N ARG A 64 9.36 -2.50 -21.29
CA ARG A 64 10.64 -2.56 -20.58
C ARG A 64 11.66 -1.54 -21.08
N ILE A 65 12.17 -0.75 -20.15
CA ILE A 65 13.17 0.29 -20.38
C ILE A 65 14.44 -0.06 -19.60
N ALA A 66 15.52 -0.42 -20.30
CA ALA A 66 16.81 -0.66 -19.69
C ALA A 66 17.63 0.65 -19.60
N ILE A 67 18.19 0.91 -18.43
CA ILE A 67 18.86 2.17 -18.10
C ILE A 67 20.15 1.89 -17.36
N THR A 68 21.25 2.43 -17.87
CA THR A 68 22.52 2.44 -17.15
C THR A 68 22.89 3.87 -16.77
N ARG A 69 23.31 4.09 -15.53
CA ARG A 69 23.84 5.38 -15.04
C ARG A 69 25.15 5.20 -14.29
N GLN A 70 26.08 6.12 -14.49
CA GLN A 70 27.27 6.22 -13.65
C GLN A 70 26.97 6.97 -12.35
N ALA A 71 27.44 6.45 -11.22
CA ALA A 71 27.32 7.12 -9.92
C ALA A 71 28.40 6.69 -8.93
N VAL A 72 28.66 7.54 -7.93
CA VAL A 72 29.56 7.20 -6.81
C VAL A 72 28.88 6.29 -5.76
N SER A 73 27.54 6.30 -5.72
CA SER A 73 26.72 5.55 -4.77
C SER A 73 25.55 4.92 -5.50
N ALA A 74 25.51 3.59 -5.55
CA ALA A 74 24.41 2.86 -6.16
C ALA A 74 23.08 3.10 -5.44
N GLY A 75 23.08 3.07 -4.10
CA GLY A 75 21.86 3.30 -3.32
C GLY A 75 21.26 4.68 -3.55
N GLU A 76 22.09 5.72 -3.59
CA GLU A 76 21.65 7.09 -3.85
C GLU A 76 21.10 7.25 -5.26
N ALA A 77 21.79 6.68 -6.27
CA ALA A 77 21.33 6.71 -7.65
C ALA A 77 20.00 5.97 -7.85
N ILE A 78 19.80 4.81 -7.19
CA ILE A 78 18.55 4.05 -7.24
C ILE A 78 17.40 4.87 -6.64
N VAL A 79 17.59 5.44 -5.43
CA VAL A 79 16.55 6.24 -4.76
C VAL A 79 16.21 7.49 -5.56
N ALA A 80 17.22 8.20 -6.08
CA ALA A 80 17.02 9.38 -6.89
C ALA A 80 16.27 9.03 -8.20
N TYR A 81 16.62 7.92 -8.83
CA TYR A 81 15.96 7.49 -10.05
C TYR A 81 14.51 7.02 -9.82
N ALA A 82 14.26 6.30 -8.73
CA ALA A 82 12.90 5.93 -8.32
C ALA A 82 12.01 7.16 -8.12
N ALA A 83 12.54 8.22 -7.49
CA ALA A 83 11.83 9.48 -7.33
C ALA A 83 11.62 10.20 -8.68
N GLU A 84 12.61 10.20 -9.57
CA GLU A 84 12.54 10.82 -10.91
C GLU A 84 11.38 10.25 -11.75
N ILE A 85 11.18 8.93 -11.71
CA ILE A 85 10.12 8.26 -12.47
C ILE A 85 8.83 8.08 -11.68
N SER A 86 8.78 8.55 -10.42
CA SER A 86 7.66 8.28 -9.51
C SER A 86 7.33 6.78 -9.44
N ALA A 87 8.35 5.94 -9.21
CA ALA A 87 8.19 4.49 -9.13
C ALA A 87 7.19 4.11 -8.02
N ASP A 88 6.28 3.19 -8.34
CA ASP A 88 5.34 2.61 -7.38
C ASP A 88 6.01 1.52 -6.54
N LEU A 89 6.98 0.81 -7.12
CA LEU A 89 7.69 -0.29 -6.47
C LEU A 89 9.14 -0.37 -6.94
N ILE A 90 10.06 -0.55 -5.98
CA ILE A 90 11.44 -0.98 -6.27
C ILE A 90 11.54 -2.49 -6.03
N VAL A 91 12.11 -3.23 -6.96
CA VAL A 91 12.47 -4.65 -6.81
C VAL A 91 13.99 -4.79 -6.86
N MET A 92 14.58 -5.46 -5.88
CA MET A 92 16.03 -5.64 -5.85
C MET A 92 16.48 -6.88 -5.07
N GLY A 93 17.71 -7.34 -5.31
CA GLY A 93 18.34 -8.36 -4.48
C GLY A 93 18.76 -7.80 -3.12
N THR A 94 18.80 -8.65 -2.09
CA THR A 94 19.33 -8.26 -0.76
C THR A 94 20.86 -8.13 -0.73
N HIS A 95 21.55 -8.71 -1.71
CA HIS A 95 23.01 -8.72 -1.83
C HIS A 95 23.41 -8.65 -3.31
N GLY A 96 24.66 -8.24 -3.56
CA GLY A 96 25.24 -8.18 -4.91
C GLY A 96 26.39 -9.15 -5.12
N ARG A 97 27.21 -8.90 -6.16
CA ARG A 97 28.32 -9.77 -6.60
C ARG A 97 29.39 -10.08 -5.56
N GLY A 98 29.59 -9.21 -4.56
CA GLY A 98 30.62 -9.35 -3.52
C GLY A 98 30.24 -10.31 -2.40
N GLY A 99 29.39 -11.30 -2.64
CA GLY A 99 28.77 -12.15 -1.62
C GLY A 99 29.77 -12.80 -0.67
N TRP A 100 29.83 -12.29 0.57
CA TRP A 100 30.41 -12.97 1.71
C TRP A 100 29.43 -12.88 2.88
N ASP A 101 29.15 -14.05 3.44
CA ASP A 101 28.04 -14.41 4.33
C ASP A 101 26.62 -14.14 3.80
N ARG A 102 25.84 -15.22 3.64
CA ARG A 102 24.40 -15.19 3.27
C ARG A 102 23.52 -14.51 4.34
N MET A 103 24.12 -13.88 5.35
CA MET A 103 23.50 -13.27 6.50
C MET A 103 23.72 -11.75 6.59
N VAL A 104 24.42 -11.12 5.64
CA VAL A 104 24.76 -9.68 5.72
C VAL A 104 24.11 -8.82 4.64
N LEU A 105 22.97 -8.20 4.96
CA LEU A 105 22.28 -7.26 4.06
C LEU A 105 23.27 -6.29 3.39
N GLY A 106 23.27 -6.24 2.06
CA GLY A 106 24.21 -5.41 1.30
C GLY A 106 23.97 -3.91 1.55
N SER A 107 25.04 -3.11 1.58
CA SER A 107 24.97 -1.66 1.86
C SER A 107 24.05 -0.90 0.91
N THR A 108 23.97 -1.31 -0.37
CA THR A 108 23.02 -0.73 -1.33
C THR A 108 21.57 -1.04 -0.96
N ALA A 109 21.26 -2.30 -0.61
CA ALA A 109 19.91 -2.69 -0.22
C ALA A 109 19.49 -2.01 1.09
N GLU A 110 20.38 -1.95 2.07
CA GLU A 110 20.14 -1.22 3.32
C GLU A 110 19.88 0.28 3.06
N TYR A 111 20.69 0.90 2.21
CA TYR A 111 20.51 2.32 1.86
C TYR A 111 19.14 2.57 1.23
N VAL A 112 18.74 1.73 0.27
CA VAL A 112 17.45 1.84 -0.43
C VAL A 112 16.28 1.61 0.54
N LEU A 113 16.32 0.56 1.36
CA LEU A 113 15.26 0.28 2.35
C LEU A 113 15.04 1.42 3.34
N ARG A 114 16.11 2.16 3.69
CA ARG A 114 16.03 3.32 4.59
C ARG A 114 15.49 4.59 3.93
N ARG A 115 15.53 4.72 2.60
CA ARG A 115 15.37 6.01 1.90
C ARG A 115 14.44 5.99 0.68
N ALA A 116 14.00 4.82 0.24
CA ALA A 116 13.13 4.71 -0.91
C ALA A 116 11.84 5.54 -0.72
N PRO A 117 11.37 6.24 -1.78
CA PRO A 117 10.13 7.02 -1.72
C PRO A 117 8.88 6.13 -1.79
N CYS A 118 9.06 4.84 -2.09
CA CYS A 118 8.01 3.87 -2.37
C CYS A 118 8.35 2.50 -1.74
N PRO A 119 7.40 1.56 -1.71
CA PRO A 119 7.64 0.18 -1.33
C PRO A 119 8.88 -0.45 -1.99
N VAL A 120 9.54 -1.35 -1.26
CA VAL A 120 10.71 -2.09 -1.74
C VAL A 120 10.49 -3.59 -1.56
N LEU A 121 10.46 -4.32 -2.67
CA LEU A 121 10.41 -5.78 -2.72
C LEU A 121 11.84 -6.33 -2.84
N THR A 122 12.28 -6.98 -1.77
CA THR A 122 13.61 -7.59 -1.69
C THR A 122 13.55 -9.08 -1.95
N VAL A 123 14.50 -9.57 -2.74
CA VAL A 123 14.67 -11.00 -3.06
C VAL A 123 15.94 -11.52 -2.41
N GLY A 124 15.77 -12.46 -1.47
CA GLY A 124 16.87 -13.14 -0.79
C GLY A 124 17.46 -14.28 -1.62
N PRO A 125 18.64 -14.81 -1.24
CA PRO A 125 19.26 -15.95 -1.93
C PRO A 125 18.39 -17.21 -1.88
N GLN A 126 17.70 -17.42 -0.75
CA GLN A 126 16.81 -18.55 -0.49
C GLN A 126 15.39 -18.34 -1.05
N ALA A 127 15.04 -17.11 -1.41
CA ALA A 127 13.72 -16.80 -1.95
C ALA A 127 13.51 -17.54 -3.28
N ASP A 128 12.45 -18.34 -3.30
CA ASP A 128 11.90 -18.89 -4.54
C ASP A 128 10.95 -17.85 -5.14
N SER A 129 11.36 -17.26 -6.26
CA SER A 129 10.62 -16.23 -6.98
C SER A 129 9.30 -16.74 -7.57
N PHE A 130 9.02 -18.05 -7.49
CA PHE A 130 7.84 -18.70 -8.05
C PHE A 130 6.97 -19.43 -7.03
N ALA A 131 7.26 -19.31 -5.73
CA ALA A 131 6.45 -19.92 -4.69
C ALA A 131 4.99 -19.44 -4.77
N ARG A 132 4.04 -20.38 -4.80
CA ARG A 132 2.60 -20.13 -4.69
C ARG A 132 2.16 -20.50 -3.28
N GLY A 133 2.47 -19.60 -2.34
CA GLY A 133 2.25 -19.79 -0.91
C GLY A 133 1.32 -18.73 -0.33
N PRO A 134 0.95 -18.83 0.95
CA PRO A 134 0.29 -17.74 1.67
C PRO A 134 1.14 -16.46 1.68
N VAL A 135 0.47 -15.31 1.77
CA VAL A 135 1.14 -14.02 2.05
C VAL A 135 1.02 -13.73 3.53
N ILE A 136 2.13 -13.36 4.18
CA ILE A 136 2.16 -12.96 5.58
C ILE A 136 2.20 -11.43 5.67
N ALA A 137 1.28 -10.83 6.41
CA ALA A 137 1.38 -9.45 6.88
C ALA A 137 2.01 -9.43 8.27
N ALA A 138 3.26 -9.01 8.39
CA ALA A 138 3.97 -8.87 9.67
C ALA A 138 3.62 -7.51 10.29
N VAL A 139 2.77 -7.52 11.33
CA VAL A 139 2.19 -6.32 11.92
C VAL A 139 2.77 -6.05 13.31
N ALA A 140 3.15 -4.81 13.58
CA ALA A 140 3.78 -4.38 14.83
C ALA A 140 2.86 -3.53 15.74
N PHE A 141 1.58 -3.34 15.39
CA PHE A 141 0.65 -2.40 16.04
C PHE A 141 1.22 -0.97 16.12
N GLY A 142 1.47 -0.37 14.96
CA GLY A 142 1.96 1.00 14.79
C GLY A 142 1.29 1.69 13.60
N ASP A 143 1.69 2.92 13.30
CA ASP A 143 0.98 3.82 12.37
C ASP A 143 0.81 3.29 10.93
N ASP A 144 1.68 2.36 10.48
CA ASP A 144 1.66 1.81 9.11
C ASP A 144 0.90 0.48 8.96
N GLU A 145 0.30 -0.05 10.04
CA GLU A 145 -0.27 -1.41 10.02
C GLU A 145 -1.38 -1.61 8.99
N ALA A 146 -2.21 -0.58 8.76
CA ALA A 146 -3.31 -0.64 7.81
C ALA A 146 -2.78 -0.85 6.39
N ASN A 147 -1.76 -0.10 5.99
CA ASN A 147 -1.15 -0.20 4.66
C ASN A 147 -0.48 -1.56 4.44
N VAL A 148 0.11 -2.14 5.49
CA VAL A 148 0.70 -3.49 5.46
C VAL A 148 -0.38 -4.54 5.18
N ILE A 149 -1.48 -4.52 5.93
CA ILE A 149 -2.58 -5.48 5.78
C ILE A 149 -3.24 -5.34 4.40
N GLU A 150 -3.57 -4.10 3.99
CA GLU A 150 -4.20 -3.83 2.70
C GLU A 150 -3.30 -4.27 1.54
N THR A 151 -2.01 -3.92 1.58
CA THR A 151 -1.04 -4.34 0.56
C THR A 151 -0.91 -5.87 0.51
N ALA A 152 -0.77 -6.52 1.66
CA ALA A 152 -0.67 -7.97 1.74
C ALA A 152 -1.93 -8.68 1.22
N ALA A 153 -3.12 -8.14 1.49
CA ALA A 153 -4.37 -8.63 0.94
C ALA A 153 -4.40 -8.50 -0.60
N GLY A 154 -3.90 -7.38 -1.15
CA GLY A 154 -3.74 -7.20 -2.59
C GLY A 154 -2.86 -8.29 -3.22
N PHE A 155 -1.70 -8.57 -2.61
CA PHE A 155 -0.80 -9.65 -3.03
C PHE A 155 -1.43 -11.03 -2.89
N ALA A 156 -2.10 -11.33 -1.77
CA ALA A 156 -2.77 -12.60 -1.57
C ALA A 156 -3.84 -12.84 -2.65
N HIS A 157 -4.64 -11.82 -2.96
CA HIS A 157 -5.65 -11.88 -4.00
C HIS A 157 -5.04 -12.09 -5.39
N ALA A 158 -4.00 -11.34 -5.75
CA ALA A 158 -3.34 -11.46 -7.06
C ALA A 158 -2.65 -12.82 -7.26
N LEU A 159 -2.18 -13.43 -6.18
CA LEU A 159 -1.58 -14.76 -6.18
C LEU A 159 -2.61 -15.90 -6.08
N GLY A 160 -3.89 -15.58 -5.81
CA GLY A 160 -4.95 -16.57 -5.60
C GLY A 160 -4.73 -17.42 -4.34
N THR A 161 -4.19 -16.80 -3.29
CA THR A 161 -3.79 -17.45 -2.03
C THR A 161 -4.45 -16.77 -0.83
N ARG A 162 -4.17 -17.26 0.37
CA ARG A 162 -4.67 -16.72 1.63
C ARG A 162 -3.72 -15.71 2.26
N LEU A 163 -4.26 -14.83 3.08
CA LEU A 163 -3.53 -13.88 3.92
C LEU A 163 -3.41 -14.39 5.36
N VAL A 164 -2.22 -14.26 5.94
CA VAL A 164 -1.99 -14.46 7.39
C VAL A 164 -1.49 -13.15 7.97
N ALA A 165 -2.28 -12.49 8.81
CA ALA A 165 -1.78 -11.38 9.61
C ALA A 165 -1.09 -11.96 10.85
N PHE A 166 0.20 -11.66 11.00
CA PHE A 166 1.05 -12.19 12.06
C PHE A 166 1.50 -11.07 13.00
N HIS A 167 1.40 -11.34 14.31
CA HIS A 167 2.02 -10.53 15.35
C HIS A 167 2.72 -11.42 16.39
N ALA A 168 3.86 -10.97 16.90
CA ALA A 168 4.49 -11.58 18.06
C ALA A 168 4.41 -10.62 19.26
N VAL A 169 3.93 -11.15 20.37
CA VAL A 169 3.92 -10.49 21.68
C VAL A 169 5.21 -10.89 22.39
N GLU A 170 6.13 -9.93 22.52
CA GLU A 170 7.35 -10.16 23.27
C GLU A 170 7.04 -10.26 24.77
N PRO A 171 7.44 -11.36 25.45
CA PRO A 171 7.21 -11.50 26.87
C PRO A 171 8.05 -10.49 27.65
N VAL A 172 7.44 -9.84 28.64
CA VAL A 172 8.17 -8.98 29.57
C VAL A 172 8.99 -9.86 30.51
N ILE A 173 10.32 -9.85 30.35
CA ILE A 173 11.22 -10.58 31.24
C ILE A 173 11.37 -9.77 32.53
N LEU A 174 10.67 -10.19 33.58
CA LEU A 174 10.77 -9.60 34.92
C LEU A 174 11.72 -10.41 35.81
N PRO A 175 12.45 -9.78 36.75
CA PRO A 175 13.19 -10.51 37.77
C PRO A 175 12.25 -11.43 38.58
N ALA A 176 12.75 -12.60 38.97
CA ALA A 176 12.01 -13.66 39.67
C ALA A 176 11.03 -13.20 40.78
N PRO A 177 11.38 -12.27 41.70
CA PRO A 177 10.44 -11.83 42.74
C PRO A 177 9.17 -11.16 42.21
N TYR A 178 9.24 -10.50 41.04
CA TYR A 178 8.08 -9.87 40.41
C TYR A 178 7.28 -10.85 39.53
N ALA A 179 7.95 -11.84 38.92
CA ALA A 179 7.30 -12.83 38.07
C ALA A 179 6.30 -13.72 38.84
N MET A 180 6.59 -14.03 40.11
CA MET A 180 5.70 -14.83 40.96
C MET A 180 4.40 -14.12 41.34
N GLU A 181 4.35 -12.78 41.29
CA GLU A 181 3.17 -11.99 41.64
C GLU A 181 2.18 -11.84 40.47
N ILE A 182 2.66 -11.91 39.22
CA ILE A 182 1.84 -11.62 38.02
C ILE A 182 1.24 -12.91 37.40
N GLY A 183 1.89 -14.07 37.59
CA GLY A 183 1.41 -15.35 37.05
C GLY A 183 1.37 -15.44 35.51
N ASP A 184 1.07 -16.63 34.99
CA ASP A 184 0.98 -16.94 33.54
C ASP A 184 -0.25 -16.28 32.86
N LEU A 185 -1.23 -15.85 33.66
CA LEU A 185 -2.49 -15.24 33.23
C LEU A 185 -2.32 -13.91 32.47
N GLY A 186 -1.18 -13.24 32.61
CA GLY A 186 -0.91 -11.97 31.94
C GLY A 186 -0.59 -12.11 30.44
N LEU A 187 0.19 -13.14 30.07
CA LEU A 187 0.66 -13.33 28.71
C LEU A 187 -0.44 -13.90 27.80
N ASP A 188 -1.17 -14.92 28.27
CA ASP A 188 -2.31 -15.50 27.53
C ASP A 188 -3.39 -14.45 27.25
N ARG A 189 -3.67 -13.59 28.24
CA ARG A 189 -4.61 -12.47 28.07
C ARG A 189 -4.08 -11.45 27.06
N LEU A 190 -2.80 -11.09 27.13
CA LEU A 190 -2.19 -10.15 26.18
C LEU A 190 -2.19 -10.68 24.74
N VAL A 191 -1.90 -11.98 24.56
CA VAL A 191 -1.98 -12.67 23.27
C VAL A 191 -3.44 -12.72 22.78
N GLY A 192 -4.38 -13.02 23.66
CA GLY A 192 -5.83 -13.01 23.36
C GLY A 192 -6.32 -11.64 22.91
N ASP A 193 -6.05 -10.61 23.69
CA ASP A 193 -6.41 -9.22 23.40
C ASP A 193 -5.79 -8.77 22.05
N ALA A 194 -4.51 -9.09 21.82
CA ALA A 194 -3.83 -8.78 20.57
C ALA A 194 -4.43 -9.53 19.37
N ARG A 195 -4.85 -10.79 19.56
CA ARG A 195 -5.48 -11.59 18.51
C ARG A 195 -6.85 -11.02 18.12
N GLU A 196 -7.66 -10.65 19.10
CA GLU A 196 -8.97 -10.03 18.86
C GLU A 196 -8.80 -8.68 18.15
N ALA A 197 -7.87 -7.85 18.63
CA ALA A 197 -7.55 -6.57 18.03
C ALA A 197 -7.03 -6.68 16.59
N MET A 198 -6.27 -7.74 16.27
CA MET A 198 -5.84 -8.03 14.91
C MET A 198 -7.01 -8.49 14.03
N ALA A 199 -7.87 -9.38 14.55
CA ALA A 199 -9.02 -9.89 13.82
C ALA A 199 -10.02 -8.79 13.45
N GLU A 200 -10.26 -7.83 14.35
CA GLU A 200 -11.09 -6.65 14.05
C GLU A 200 -10.50 -5.84 12.89
N ARG A 201 -9.20 -5.49 12.97
CA ARG A 201 -8.51 -4.76 11.89
C ARG A 201 -8.56 -5.48 10.56
N MET A 202 -8.39 -6.81 10.56
CA MET A 202 -8.50 -7.60 9.34
C MET A 202 -9.91 -7.51 8.75
N ARG A 203 -10.97 -7.58 9.57
CA ARG A 203 -12.34 -7.39 9.09
C ARG A 203 -12.57 -6.02 8.49
N GLU A 204 -11.98 -4.97 9.06
CA GLU A 204 -12.11 -3.60 8.56
C GLU A 204 -11.31 -3.32 7.27
N ARG A 205 -10.16 -3.99 7.10
CA ARG A 205 -9.14 -3.64 6.08
C ARG A 205 -9.07 -4.62 4.92
N VAL A 206 -9.43 -5.88 5.13
CA VAL A 206 -9.42 -6.91 4.08
C VAL A 206 -10.79 -6.90 3.39
N THR A 207 -10.92 -6.04 2.38
CA THR A 207 -12.17 -5.93 1.60
C THR A 207 -12.22 -6.88 0.40
N LEU A 208 -11.11 -7.53 0.07
CA LEU A 208 -11.00 -8.44 -1.07
C LEU A 208 -11.52 -9.85 -0.69
N PRO A 209 -12.11 -10.60 -1.63
CA PRO A 209 -12.66 -11.93 -1.38
C PRO A 209 -11.53 -12.97 -1.27
N ILE A 210 -10.79 -12.95 -0.17
CA ILE A 210 -9.70 -13.87 0.13
C ILE A 210 -9.90 -14.52 1.49
N ALA A 211 -9.39 -15.75 1.65
CA ALA A 211 -9.26 -16.35 2.97
C ALA A 211 -8.22 -15.57 3.76
N SER A 212 -8.53 -15.21 4.99
CA SER A 212 -7.63 -14.44 5.84
C SER A 212 -7.72 -14.89 7.30
N GLU A 213 -6.58 -15.02 7.98
CA GLU A 213 -6.53 -15.38 9.40
C GLU A 213 -5.58 -14.47 10.20
N ALA A 214 -5.94 -14.22 11.46
CA ALA A 214 -5.09 -13.54 12.43
C ALA A 214 -4.37 -14.57 13.30
N LEU A 215 -3.03 -14.50 13.32
CA LEU A 215 -2.17 -15.35 14.13
C LEU A 215 -1.31 -14.49 15.06
N VAL A 216 -1.42 -14.72 16.36
CA VAL A 216 -0.60 -14.06 17.37
C VAL A 216 0.16 -15.11 18.16
N ARG A 217 1.48 -14.96 18.28
CA ARG A 217 2.37 -15.82 19.07
C ARG A 217 3.01 -15.03 20.20
N ALA A 218 3.34 -15.69 21.30
CA ALA A 218 4.25 -15.13 22.30
C ALA A 218 5.69 -15.51 21.92
N GLY A 219 6.56 -14.52 21.73
CA GLY A 219 7.92 -14.78 21.27
C GLY A 219 8.57 -13.60 20.56
N SER A 220 9.59 -13.91 19.74
CA SER A 220 10.40 -12.93 19.02
C SER A 220 9.82 -12.69 17.62
N PRO A 221 9.43 -11.44 17.27
CA PRO A 221 8.81 -11.15 15.98
C PRO A 221 9.63 -11.58 14.77
N GLU A 222 10.93 -11.27 14.77
CA GLU A 222 11.84 -11.57 13.65
C GLU A 222 12.22 -13.06 13.54
N HIS A 223 12.01 -13.85 14.60
CA HIS A 223 12.22 -15.29 14.56
C HIS A 223 10.93 -16.00 14.17
N ASP A 224 9.85 -15.72 14.89
CA ASP A 224 8.59 -16.45 14.77
C ASP A 224 7.91 -16.23 13.42
N VAL A 225 8.05 -15.04 12.81
CA VAL A 225 7.53 -14.79 11.46
C VAL A 225 8.25 -15.62 10.39
N LEU A 226 9.56 -15.86 10.57
CA LEU A 226 10.35 -16.64 9.63
C LEU A 226 10.08 -18.13 9.78
N VAL A 227 9.92 -18.60 11.03
CA VAL A 227 9.46 -19.95 11.33
C VAL A 227 8.08 -20.18 10.72
N LEU A 228 7.14 -19.24 10.91
CA LEU A 228 5.81 -19.31 10.30
C LEU A 228 5.89 -19.36 8.78
N ALA A 229 6.75 -18.55 8.16
CA ALA A 229 6.91 -18.52 6.71
C ALA A 229 7.33 -19.89 6.15
N ASP A 230 8.23 -20.58 6.84
CA ASP A 230 8.64 -21.95 6.50
C ASP A 230 7.51 -22.97 6.76
N GLU A 231 6.86 -22.90 7.93
CA GLU A 231 5.78 -23.80 8.34
C GLU A 231 4.61 -23.83 7.37
N ILE A 232 4.20 -22.66 6.85
CA ILE A 232 3.04 -22.55 5.94
C ILE A 232 3.44 -22.53 4.47
N GLY A 233 4.74 -22.63 4.16
CA GLY A 233 5.26 -22.47 2.80
C GLY A 233 4.85 -21.13 2.19
N ALA A 234 5.01 -20.03 2.95
CA ALA A 234 4.67 -18.68 2.50
C ALA A 234 5.46 -18.30 1.23
N SER A 235 4.92 -17.38 0.44
CA SER A 235 5.61 -16.85 -0.76
C SER A 235 6.09 -15.41 -0.60
N LEU A 236 5.53 -14.68 0.37
CA LEU A 236 5.82 -13.27 0.59
C LEU A 236 5.58 -12.89 2.04
N ILE A 237 6.50 -12.13 2.63
CA ILE A 237 6.28 -11.38 3.86
C ILE A 237 6.13 -9.90 3.49
N VAL A 238 5.06 -9.27 3.94
CA VAL A 238 4.84 -7.83 3.85
C VAL A 238 5.02 -7.23 5.23
N GLN A 239 5.81 -6.17 5.35
CA GLN A 239 6.09 -5.50 6.62
C GLN A 239 6.19 -3.98 6.47
N GLY A 240 6.08 -3.26 7.58
CA GLY A 240 6.44 -1.85 7.67
C GLY A 240 7.95 -1.67 7.93
N THR A 241 8.44 -0.43 7.79
CA THR A 241 9.81 -0.06 8.17
C THR A 241 9.96 0.23 9.67
N HIS A 242 8.84 0.48 10.37
CA HIS A 242 8.78 0.92 11.76
C HIS A 242 7.80 0.07 12.60
N GLY A 243 8.03 0.05 13.91
CA GLY A 243 7.12 -0.53 14.91
C GLY A 243 6.75 0.49 15.98
N ARG A 244 6.35 0.02 17.17
CA ARG A 244 5.87 0.84 18.30
C ARG A 244 6.81 1.96 18.77
N SER A 245 8.11 1.88 18.49
CA SER A 245 9.13 2.76 19.04
C SER A 245 9.38 4.06 18.25
N GLY A 246 8.70 4.26 17.10
CA GLY A 246 8.57 5.52 16.35
C GLY A 246 9.63 6.62 16.53
N LEU A 247 10.90 6.39 16.13
CA LEU A 247 11.93 7.45 16.11
C LEU A 247 12.38 7.75 14.67
N GLY A 248 11.76 8.77 14.08
CA GLY A 248 12.22 9.49 12.88
C GLY A 248 12.02 8.78 11.52
N ARG A 249 11.80 9.55 10.45
CA ARG A 249 11.50 9.09 9.07
C ARG A 249 12.66 8.35 8.36
N THR A 250 13.77 8.07 9.03
CA THR A 250 15.02 7.59 8.41
C THR A 250 15.60 6.33 9.08
N PHE A 251 14.92 5.75 10.06
CA PHE A 251 15.42 4.60 10.80
C PHE A 251 14.72 3.32 10.34
N PHE A 252 15.48 2.38 9.75
CA PHE A 252 14.98 1.05 9.46
C PHE A 252 15.04 0.22 10.75
N GLY A 253 13.89 -0.26 11.22
CA GLY A 253 13.79 -0.96 12.50
C GLY A 253 14.60 -2.27 12.53
N SER A 254 15.14 -2.62 13.70
CA SER A 254 15.98 -3.82 13.87
C SER A 254 15.25 -5.12 13.50
N VAL A 255 13.96 -5.22 13.86
CA VAL A 255 13.10 -6.37 13.49
C VAL A 255 12.93 -6.44 11.98
N ALA A 256 12.59 -5.31 11.34
CA ALA A 256 12.36 -5.27 9.89
C ALA A 256 13.63 -5.63 9.10
N GLU A 257 14.78 -5.15 9.59
CA GLU A 257 16.10 -5.50 9.06
C GLU A 257 16.43 -6.97 9.23
N ALA A 258 16.17 -7.54 10.42
CA ALA A 258 16.40 -8.95 10.70
C ALA A 258 15.51 -9.87 9.83
N ILE A 259 14.28 -9.46 9.52
CA ILE A 259 13.38 -10.17 8.61
C ILE A 259 13.93 -10.15 7.18
N VAL A 260 14.24 -8.98 6.60
CA VAL A 260 14.80 -8.90 5.22
C VAL A 260 16.08 -9.72 5.09
N ARG A 261 16.93 -9.64 6.10
CA ARG A 261 18.24 -10.29 6.12
C ARG A 261 18.17 -11.82 6.11
N ARG A 262 17.20 -12.40 6.83
CA ARG A 262 17.13 -13.85 7.09
C ARG A 262 15.94 -14.56 6.45
N SER A 263 15.06 -13.81 5.80
CA SER A 263 13.83 -14.37 5.24
C SER A 263 14.11 -15.45 4.20
N PRO A 264 13.45 -16.63 4.30
CA PRO A 264 13.52 -17.66 3.28
C PRO A 264 12.74 -17.28 2.02
N VAL A 265 11.90 -16.25 2.09
CA VAL A 265 11.00 -15.79 1.03
C VAL A 265 11.24 -14.30 0.70
N SER A 266 10.66 -13.81 -0.39
CA SER A 266 10.71 -12.39 -0.72
C SER A 266 10.05 -11.54 0.37
N VAL A 267 10.58 -10.34 0.60
CA VAL A 267 10.05 -9.41 1.61
C VAL A 267 9.71 -8.07 0.98
N LEU A 268 8.44 -7.68 1.06
CA LEU A 268 7.94 -6.36 0.69
C LEU A 268 7.94 -5.45 1.91
N THR A 269 8.73 -4.38 1.85
CA THR A 269 8.87 -3.42 2.94
C THR A 269 8.21 -2.10 2.56
N LEU A 270 7.28 -1.62 3.38
CA LEU A 270 6.57 -0.35 3.19
C LEU A 270 7.24 0.78 4.01
N PRO A 271 7.73 1.86 3.37
CA PRO A 271 8.15 3.05 4.08
C PRO A 271 6.95 3.73 4.78
N LEU A 272 7.23 4.44 5.89
CA LEU A 272 6.21 5.22 6.61
C LEU A 272 5.54 6.23 5.68
N GLY A 273 4.21 6.18 5.58
CA GLY A 273 3.43 7.03 4.69
C GLY A 273 3.51 6.66 3.20
N ALA A 274 4.11 5.52 2.87
CA ALA A 274 4.00 4.95 1.53
C ALA A 274 2.53 4.61 1.24
N ARG A 275 2.12 4.83 -0.01
CA ARG A 275 0.79 4.43 -0.45
C ARG A 275 0.72 2.90 -0.48
N PRO A 276 -0.41 2.30 -0.05
CA PRO A 276 -0.62 0.87 -0.24
C PRO A 276 -0.62 0.54 -1.74
N LEU A 277 -0.05 -0.60 -2.11
CA LEU A 277 -0.06 -1.08 -3.51
C LEU A 277 -1.39 -1.75 -3.88
N ALA A 278 -2.29 -1.94 -2.90
CA ALA A 278 -3.60 -2.52 -3.13
C ALA A 278 -4.65 -1.44 -3.37
N ILE A 279 -5.41 -1.58 -4.45
CA ILE A 279 -6.68 -0.90 -4.66
C ILE A 279 -7.72 -1.58 -3.76
N THR A 280 -8.11 -0.86 -2.71
CA THR A 280 -9.42 -1.03 -2.06
C THR A 280 -10.44 -0.13 -2.76
N ASP A 281 -11.72 -0.51 -2.72
CA ASP A 281 -12.84 0.29 -3.27
C ASP A 281 -12.89 1.71 -2.63
N ARG A 282 -12.39 1.81 -1.39
CA ARG A 282 -12.22 3.06 -0.64
C ARG A 282 -11.32 4.09 -1.35
N ASP A 283 -10.35 3.64 -2.15
CA ASP A 283 -9.38 4.50 -2.83
C ASP A 283 -9.69 4.76 -4.31
N ALA A 284 -10.65 4.05 -4.91
CA ALA A 284 -11.02 4.21 -6.33
C ALA A 284 -11.53 5.63 -6.63
N LEU A 285 -12.28 6.22 -5.68
CA LEU A 285 -12.79 7.60 -5.75
C LEU A 285 -11.69 8.64 -5.71
N THR A 286 -10.81 8.55 -4.71
CA THR A 286 -9.71 9.48 -4.47
C THR A 286 -8.73 9.58 -5.65
N ARG A 287 -8.74 8.56 -6.53
CA ARG A 287 -7.88 8.45 -7.71
C ARG A 287 -8.56 8.79 -9.03
N SER A 288 -9.89 8.93 -9.08
CA SER A 288 -10.53 9.43 -10.30
C SER A 288 -10.01 10.85 -10.60
N ALA A 289 -9.66 11.09 -11.87
CA ALA A 289 -9.37 12.44 -12.31
C ALA A 289 -10.58 13.32 -11.97
N PRO A 290 -10.38 14.52 -11.38
CA PRO A 290 -11.49 15.43 -11.19
C PRO A 290 -12.24 15.60 -12.50
N LEU A 291 -13.57 15.55 -12.44
CA LEU A 291 -14.41 15.90 -13.56
C LEU A 291 -14.01 17.30 -14.03
N ALA A 292 -13.88 17.47 -15.35
CA ALA A 292 -13.66 18.78 -15.95
C ALA A 292 -14.79 19.70 -15.50
N ARG A 293 -14.49 20.94 -15.10
CA ARG A 293 -15.47 21.80 -14.42
C ARG A 293 -16.69 22.11 -15.29
N GLU A 294 -16.47 22.21 -16.60
CA GLU A 294 -17.49 22.35 -17.63
C GLU A 294 -18.45 21.15 -17.73
N SER A 295 -18.05 19.97 -17.26
CA SER A 295 -18.85 18.74 -17.28
C SER A 295 -19.70 18.53 -16.02
N TRP A 296 -19.54 19.37 -15.00
CA TRP A 296 -20.21 19.16 -13.71
C TRP A 296 -21.74 19.22 -13.84
N GLY A 297 -22.26 20.23 -14.54
CA GLY A 297 -23.69 20.40 -14.75
C GLY A 297 -24.32 19.18 -15.43
N THR A 298 -23.78 18.79 -16.59
CA THR A 298 -24.30 17.64 -17.36
C THR A 298 -24.14 16.31 -16.61
N THR A 299 -23.07 16.14 -15.84
CA THR A 299 -22.85 14.90 -15.07
C THR A 299 -23.83 14.80 -13.90
N LEU A 300 -24.00 15.87 -13.12
CA LEU A 300 -24.94 15.85 -11.99
C LEU A 300 -26.39 15.75 -12.46
N GLU A 301 -26.75 16.41 -13.56
CA GLU A 301 -28.08 16.31 -14.18
C GLU A 301 -28.36 14.85 -14.61
N SER A 302 -27.41 14.18 -15.25
CA SER A 302 -27.54 12.76 -15.60
C SER A 302 -27.69 11.84 -14.37
N LEU A 303 -27.00 12.14 -13.28
CA LEU A 303 -27.17 11.41 -12.02
C LEU A 303 -28.54 11.71 -11.36
N SER A 304 -29.04 12.93 -11.51
CA SER A 304 -30.35 13.35 -11.04
C SER A 304 -31.47 12.62 -11.77
N GLU A 305 -31.40 12.53 -13.10
CA GLU A 305 -32.37 11.77 -13.91
C GLU A 305 -32.45 10.30 -13.49
N ARG A 306 -31.33 9.69 -13.06
CA ARG A 306 -31.30 8.33 -12.51
C ARG A 306 -32.02 8.22 -11.17
N ALA A 307 -31.88 9.22 -10.31
CA ALA A 307 -32.57 9.32 -9.03
C ALA A 307 -34.09 9.58 -9.17
N GLU A 308 -34.51 10.16 -10.30
CA GLU A 308 -35.93 10.28 -10.66
C GLU A 308 -36.50 8.98 -11.24
N ALA A 309 -35.72 8.26 -12.05
CA ALA A 309 -36.15 7.04 -12.73
C ALA A 309 -36.39 5.85 -11.77
N ALA A 310 -35.62 5.76 -10.69
CA ALA A 310 -35.75 4.75 -9.64
C ALA A 310 -35.48 5.39 -8.27
N PRO A 311 -35.98 4.85 -7.14
CA PRO A 311 -35.65 5.41 -5.83
C PRO A 311 -34.20 5.10 -5.45
N TRP A 312 -33.47 6.11 -4.97
CA TRP A 312 -32.10 5.97 -4.45
C TRP A 312 -32.02 6.46 -3.02
N ALA A 313 -31.17 5.84 -2.21
CA ALA A 313 -30.75 6.33 -0.91
C ALA A 313 -29.41 7.05 -1.05
N VAL A 314 -29.27 8.20 -0.39
CA VAL A 314 -28.04 8.97 -0.33
C VAL A 314 -27.56 9.13 1.11
N THR A 315 -26.26 8.95 1.28
CA THR A 315 -25.51 9.25 2.50
C THR A 315 -24.47 10.29 2.18
N VAL A 316 -24.39 11.35 2.99
CA VAL A 316 -23.38 12.41 2.87
C VAL A 316 -22.54 12.42 4.13
N GLY A 317 -21.25 12.14 4.01
CA GLY A 317 -20.29 12.17 5.12
C GLY A 317 -19.17 13.17 4.86
N VAL A 318 -18.62 13.76 5.93
CA VAL A 318 -17.41 14.58 5.84
C VAL A 318 -16.18 13.73 6.18
N VAL A 319 -15.13 13.83 5.36
CA VAL A 319 -13.86 13.09 5.48
C VAL A 319 -12.70 14.09 5.59
N GLY A 320 -11.86 13.97 6.63
CA GLY A 320 -10.72 14.87 6.88
C GLY A 320 -10.21 14.81 8.33
N GLN A 321 -9.05 15.42 8.61
CA GLN A 321 -8.38 15.35 9.92
C GLN A 321 -9.19 15.92 11.10
N ASP A 322 -10.20 16.76 10.82
CA ASP A 322 -11.11 17.35 11.83
C ASP A 322 -12.60 17.06 11.54
N ALA A 323 -12.91 16.09 10.68
CA ALA A 323 -14.27 15.83 10.24
C ALA A 323 -15.13 15.17 11.33
N ARG A 324 -16.27 15.79 11.67
CA ARG A 324 -17.30 15.20 12.54
C ARG A 324 -18.60 15.03 11.77
N GLY A 325 -18.97 13.77 11.54
CA GLY A 325 -20.35 13.35 11.36
C GLY A 325 -20.82 13.10 9.93
N THR A 326 -21.89 12.30 9.88
CA THR A 326 -22.74 12.05 8.72
C THR A 326 -23.80 13.15 8.65
N LEU A 327 -23.87 13.87 7.54
CA LEU A 327 -24.79 14.98 7.30
C LEU A 327 -26.16 14.47 6.82
N LEU A 328 -26.15 13.51 5.90
CA LEU A 328 -27.32 12.77 5.44
C LEU A 328 -27.04 11.28 5.58
N ASN A 329 -27.99 10.48 6.05
CA ASN A 329 -27.78 9.06 6.31
C ASN A 329 -28.91 8.20 5.71
N GLY A 330 -28.69 7.63 4.53
CA GLY A 330 -29.63 6.74 3.87
C GLY A 330 -30.99 7.36 3.56
N VAL A 331 -31.04 8.67 3.31
CA VAL A 331 -32.29 9.39 2.97
C VAL A 331 -32.56 9.31 1.47
N ARG A 332 -33.81 9.45 1.04
CA ARG A 332 -34.13 9.38 -0.39
C ARG A 332 -33.52 10.55 -1.14
N LEU A 333 -32.79 10.26 -2.21
CA LEU A 333 -32.26 11.25 -3.15
C LEU A 333 -33.34 11.65 -4.15
N HIS A 334 -33.57 12.95 -4.30
CA HIS A 334 -34.44 13.53 -5.34
C HIS A 334 -33.63 14.07 -6.52
N GLY A 335 -32.44 14.57 -6.27
CA GLY A 335 -31.62 15.11 -7.34
C GLY A 335 -30.27 15.67 -6.92
N LEU A 336 -29.47 15.95 -7.93
CA LEU A 336 -28.14 16.55 -7.81
C LEU A 336 -28.03 17.67 -8.85
N ALA A 337 -27.56 18.84 -8.44
CA ALA A 337 -27.42 19.98 -9.34
C ALA A 337 -26.14 20.76 -9.09
N TYR A 338 -25.56 21.33 -10.15
CA TYR A 338 -24.51 22.36 -10.06
C TYR A 338 -25.09 23.72 -10.47
N ASP A 339 -25.09 24.67 -9.55
CA ASP A 339 -25.45 26.07 -9.82
C ASP A 339 -24.19 26.89 -10.14
N PRO A 340 -23.96 27.29 -11.40
CA PRO A 340 -22.80 28.07 -11.79
C PRO A 340 -22.83 29.51 -11.29
N ASN A 341 -24.00 30.07 -10.92
CA ASN A 341 -24.11 31.44 -10.43
C ASN A 341 -23.58 31.56 -8.99
N ASP A 342 -23.95 30.59 -8.16
CA ASP A 342 -23.53 30.53 -6.75
C ASP A 342 -22.27 29.69 -6.53
N ASP A 343 -21.76 29.04 -7.59
CA ASP A 343 -20.69 28.05 -7.55
C ASP A 343 -20.96 27.00 -6.46
N ALA A 344 -22.12 26.35 -6.54
CA ALA A 344 -22.60 25.44 -5.51
C ALA A 344 -23.09 24.11 -6.10
N ILE A 345 -22.85 23.03 -5.37
CA ILE A 345 -23.45 21.72 -5.64
C ILE A 345 -24.55 21.48 -4.62
N ASP A 346 -25.75 21.19 -5.11
CA ASP A 346 -26.93 20.89 -4.30
C ASP A 346 -27.23 19.40 -4.34
N VAL A 347 -27.40 18.81 -3.17
CA VAL A 347 -27.93 17.46 -2.95
C VAL A 347 -29.34 17.61 -2.41
N LEU A 348 -30.33 17.29 -3.25
CA LEU A 348 -31.75 17.40 -2.92
C LEU A 348 -32.23 16.07 -2.36
N ALA A 349 -32.66 16.03 -1.11
CA ALA A 349 -33.03 14.79 -0.44
C ALA A 349 -34.22 14.97 0.52
N ASP A 350 -34.88 13.86 0.87
CA ASP A 350 -36.08 13.87 1.71
C ASP A 350 -35.86 14.62 3.04
N GLY A 351 -36.56 15.76 3.18
CA GLY A 351 -36.61 16.55 4.42
C GLY A 351 -35.34 17.34 4.75
N MET A 352 -34.25 17.19 3.98
CA MET A 352 -33.00 17.93 4.15
C MET A 352 -32.23 18.04 2.84
N ASP A 353 -32.09 19.27 2.34
CA ASP A 353 -31.15 19.57 1.26
C ASP A 353 -29.76 19.86 1.84
N HIS A 354 -28.73 19.47 1.10
CA HIS A 354 -27.35 19.71 1.47
C HIS A 354 -26.61 20.47 0.36
N ARG A 355 -26.09 21.66 0.69
CA ARG A 355 -25.45 22.58 -0.27
C ARG A 355 -23.97 22.72 0.00
N ILE A 356 -23.15 22.43 -1.00
CA ILE A 356 -21.69 22.53 -0.95
C ILE A 356 -21.25 23.74 -1.78
N VAL A 357 -20.80 24.80 -1.10
CA VAL A 357 -20.45 26.09 -1.73
C VAL A 357 -18.96 26.16 -2.06
N ARG A 358 -18.64 26.66 -3.26
CA ARG A 358 -17.29 26.82 -3.82
C ARG A 358 -16.45 25.53 -3.82
N PRO A 359 -16.96 24.43 -4.39
CA PRO A 359 -16.18 23.20 -4.51
C PRO A 359 -14.93 23.44 -5.36
N LEU A 360 -13.80 22.92 -4.87
CA LEU A 360 -12.51 22.98 -5.56
C LEU A 360 -12.46 21.94 -6.69
N ALA A 361 -12.94 20.74 -6.43
CA ALA A 361 -12.92 19.62 -7.37
C ALA A 361 -14.07 18.66 -7.07
N VAL A 362 -14.56 17.98 -8.10
CA VAL A 362 -15.54 16.89 -7.99
C VAL A 362 -14.97 15.66 -8.66
N ARG A 363 -15.12 14.53 -7.98
CA ARG A 363 -14.73 13.21 -8.45
C ARG A 363 -15.94 12.30 -8.43
N LEU A 364 -16.03 11.41 -9.41
CA LEU A 364 -17.12 10.45 -9.55
C LEU A 364 -16.52 9.05 -9.71
N SER A 365 -17.02 8.08 -8.96
CA SER A 365 -16.79 6.66 -9.23
C SER A 365 -18.11 5.91 -9.34
N GLY A 366 -18.07 4.79 -10.08
CA GLY A 366 -19.27 4.03 -10.41
C GLY A 366 -20.18 4.81 -11.37
N GLY A 367 -21.45 4.43 -11.42
CA GLY A 367 -22.46 5.19 -12.17
C GLY A 367 -22.68 4.79 -13.63
N GLY A 368 -22.31 3.57 -14.03
CA GLY A 368 -22.80 2.96 -15.27
C GLY A 368 -24.20 2.40 -15.07
N GLY A 369 -25.21 2.94 -15.75
CA GLY A 369 -26.57 2.37 -15.73
C GLY A 369 -27.25 2.43 -14.35
N GLU A 370 -27.62 1.28 -13.78
CA GLU A 370 -28.28 1.15 -12.47
C GLU A 370 -27.30 0.95 -11.30
N GLU A 371 -25.99 1.02 -11.53
CA GLU A 371 -24.98 0.76 -10.49
C GLU A 371 -24.83 1.91 -9.47
N PRO A 372 -24.60 1.61 -8.18
CA PRO A 372 -24.22 2.59 -7.17
C PRO A 372 -23.15 3.56 -7.65
N PHE A 373 -23.22 4.80 -7.16
CA PHE A 373 -22.20 5.79 -7.47
C PHE A 373 -21.77 6.53 -6.22
N THR A 374 -20.62 7.16 -6.31
CA THR A 374 -20.13 8.04 -5.25
C THR A 374 -19.54 9.30 -5.84
N LEU A 375 -19.86 10.44 -5.25
CA LEU A 375 -19.23 11.71 -5.53
C LEU A 375 -18.32 12.10 -4.36
N GLU A 376 -17.07 12.46 -4.64
CA GLU A 376 -16.19 13.13 -3.67
C GLU A 376 -16.07 14.60 -4.08
N VAL A 377 -16.57 15.48 -3.23
CA VAL A 377 -16.49 16.94 -3.42
C VAL A 377 -15.39 17.47 -2.51
N ILE A 378 -14.34 18.00 -3.11
CA ILE A 378 -13.19 18.58 -2.40
C ILE A 378 -13.47 20.07 -2.18
N ARG A 379 -13.40 20.52 -0.93
CA ARG A 379 -13.54 21.93 -0.56
C ARG A 379 -12.20 22.65 -0.58
N ARG A 380 -12.24 23.97 -0.67
CA ARG A 380 -11.01 24.81 -0.68
C ARG A 380 -10.21 24.75 0.62
N ASP A 381 -10.85 24.42 1.74
CA ASP A 381 -10.23 24.21 3.05
C ASP A 381 -9.56 22.82 3.17
N GLY A 382 -9.64 21.99 2.13
CA GLY A 382 -9.09 20.64 2.10
C GLY A 382 -10.01 19.58 2.70
N ALA A 383 -11.15 19.95 3.29
CA ALA A 383 -12.18 19.01 3.71
C ALA A 383 -12.81 18.35 2.48
N ARG A 384 -13.27 17.11 2.65
CA ARG A 384 -13.91 16.36 1.58
C ARG A 384 -15.29 15.93 2.04
N GLU A 385 -16.26 16.06 1.15
CA GLU A 385 -17.61 15.59 1.39
C GLU A 385 -17.91 14.46 0.41
N ARG A 386 -18.25 13.30 0.95
CA ARG A 386 -18.48 12.06 0.20
C ARG A 386 -19.97 11.80 0.16
N ILE A 387 -20.53 11.77 -1.04
CA ILE A 387 -21.94 11.57 -1.33
C ILE A 387 -22.06 10.18 -1.96
N GLU A 388 -22.52 9.21 -1.18
CA GLU A 388 -22.71 7.82 -1.60
C GLU A 388 -24.18 7.60 -1.92
N ALA A 389 -24.47 7.12 -3.13
CA ALA A 389 -25.82 6.88 -3.58
C ALA A 389 -26.00 5.42 -4.03
N GLU A 390 -27.01 4.76 -3.46
CA GLU A 390 -27.34 3.36 -3.72
C GLU A 390 -28.80 3.23 -4.16
N PRO A 391 -29.12 2.35 -5.13
CA PRO A 391 -30.51 2.06 -5.49
C PRO A 391 -31.26 1.47 -4.30
N LEU A 392 -32.45 1.99 -4.01
CA LEU A 392 -33.36 1.37 -3.05
C LEU A 392 -34.04 0.20 -3.76
N ALA A 393 -33.93 -1.00 -3.19
CA ALA A 393 -34.68 -2.15 -3.67
C ALA A 393 -36.17 -1.81 -3.68
N ILE A 394 -36.80 -1.91 -4.85
CA ILE A 394 -38.26 -1.79 -4.97
C ILE A 394 -38.84 -3.02 -4.24
N PRO A 395 -39.57 -2.87 -3.12
CA PRO A 395 -40.25 -4.01 -2.54
C PRO A 395 -41.23 -4.56 -3.59
N ALA A 396 -41.09 -5.85 -3.88
CA ALA A 396 -41.87 -6.58 -4.88
C ALA A 396 -43.37 -6.58 -4.59
#